data_AF-A0A0G0DQX3-F1
#
_entry.id   AF-A0A0G0DQX3-F1
#
_cell.length_a   1.000
_cell.length_b   1.000
_cell.length_c   1.000
_cell.angle_alpha   90.00
_cell.angle_beta   90.00
_cell.angle_gamma   90.00
#
_symmetry.space_group_name_H-M   'P 1'
#
loop_
_entity.id
_entity.type
_entity.pdbx_description
1 polymer ?
#
loop_
_entity_poly.entity_id
_entity_poly.type
_entity_poly.pdbx_seq_one_letter_code
_entity_poly.pdbx_strand_id
1 'polypeptide(L)'
;IVVDGVDIRELAVIYELHRCAAEMKKPVLVGYDLAGTAMIAVYRYDLESIEPLRGELIPEKIEEFSGVQDAYREGVISEAAFLDYVYDAFTGPIKPLDVPTEQLEEILGRNDSDNRTFQIGTTSTVLSALAVEAMRRILVGEKVRDTILVDLPSVVRRKSSNPNVLKKIPLLMRTLMVLKKRGERVKKMLSDI
;
A
#
# COMPACT_ATOMS: atom_id res chain seq x y z
N ILE A 1 -16.91 8.81 9.52
CA ILE A 1 -15.54 8.37 9.20
C ILE A 1 -15.66 7.02 8.54
N VAL A 2 -14.96 6.80 7.43
CA VAL A 2 -14.88 5.50 6.74
C VAL A 2 -13.54 4.86 7.10
N VAL A 3 -13.56 3.57 7.40
CA VAL A 3 -12.35 2.77 7.59
C VAL A 3 -12.23 1.87 6.37
N ASP A 4 -11.21 2.09 5.56
CA ASP A 4 -10.90 1.27 4.40
C ASP A 4 -10.07 0.06 4.85
N GLY A 5 -10.65 -1.12 4.63
CA GLY A 5 -10.02 -2.42 4.81
C GLY A 5 -10.22 -3.31 3.59
N VAL A 6 -10.39 -2.70 2.42
CA VAL A 6 -10.51 -3.42 1.15
C VAL A 6 -9.16 -4.06 0.81
N ASP A 7 -9.20 -5.27 0.24
CA ASP A 7 -8.00 -5.97 -0.20
C ASP A 7 -7.29 -5.17 -1.31
N ILE A 8 -5.96 -5.03 -1.24
CA ILE A 8 -5.15 -4.33 -2.24
C ILE A 8 -5.31 -4.90 -3.66
N ARG A 9 -5.76 -6.16 -3.78
CA ARG A 9 -6.10 -6.83 -5.04
C ARG A 9 -7.42 -6.34 -5.67
N GLU A 10 -8.12 -5.43 -5.02
CA GLU A 10 -9.40 -4.86 -5.49
C GLU A 10 -9.27 -3.34 -5.70
N LEU A 11 -8.30 -2.91 -6.52
CA LEU A 11 -8.01 -1.48 -6.73
C LEU A 11 -9.20 -0.67 -7.24
N ALA A 12 -10.04 -1.26 -8.10
CA ALA A 12 -11.27 -0.61 -8.58
C ALA A 12 -12.24 -0.29 -7.42
N VAL A 13 -12.35 -1.21 -6.45
CA VAL A 13 -13.20 -1.03 -5.26
C VAL A 13 -12.62 0.03 -4.34
N ILE A 14 -11.30 0.02 -4.12
CA ILE A 14 -10.61 1.05 -3.31
C ILE A 14 -10.84 2.44 -3.92
N TYR A 15 -10.67 2.58 -5.23
CA TYR A 15 -10.91 3.86 -5.90
C TYR A 15 -12.34 4.34 -5.74
N GLU A 16 -13.32 3.46 -6.00
CA GLU A 16 -14.73 3.80 -5.92
C GLU A 16 -15.16 4.21 -4.51
N LEU A 17 -14.61 3.54 -3.49
CA LEU A 17 -14.78 3.92 -2.09
C LEU A 17 -14.28 5.35 -1.83
N HIS A 18 -13.06 5.65 -2.29
CA HIS A 18 -12.46 6.98 -2.12
C HIS A 18 -13.19 8.06 -2.93
N ARG A 19 -13.66 7.76 -4.14
CA ARG A 19 -14.47 8.65 -4.96
C ARG A 19 -15.78 9.02 -4.25
N CYS A 20 -16.52 8.02 -3.79
CA CYS A 20 -17.76 8.23 -3.03
C CYS A 20 -17.51 9.00 -1.73
N ALA A 21 -16.43 8.68 -0.99
CA ALA A 21 -16.10 9.37 0.25
C ALA A 21 -15.74 10.85 0.01
N ALA A 22 -15.05 11.16 -1.09
CA ALA A 22 -14.75 12.53 -1.50
C ALA A 22 -16.02 13.32 -1.83
N GLU A 23 -16.95 12.74 -2.60
CA GLU A 23 -18.24 13.35 -2.93
C GLU A 23 -19.11 13.59 -1.69
N MET A 24 -19.14 12.62 -0.77
CA MET A 24 -19.91 12.68 0.46
C MET A 24 -19.22 13.46 1.59
N LYS A 25 -18.03 14.04 1.33
CA LYS A 25 -17.21 14.77 2.31
C LYS A 25 -17.00 13.97 3.60
N LYS A 26 -16.63 12.69 3.46
CA LYS A 26 -16.36 11.79 4.58
C LYS A 26 -14.85 11.55 4.70
N PRO A 27 -14.24 11.72 5.89
CA PRO A 27 -12.85 11.34 6.07
C PRO A 27 -12.70 9.82 5.97
N VAL A 28 -11.61 9.38 5.34
CA VAL A 28 -11.23 7.96 5.18
C VAL A 28 -9.92 7.69 5.92
N LEU A 29 -9.86 6.57 6.64
CA LEU A 29 -8.63 6.03 7.21
C LEU A 29 -8.32 4.71 6.49
N VAL A 30 -7.11 4.57 5.98
CA VAL A 30 -6.62 3.35 5.32
C VAL A 30 -5.49 2.77 6.17
N GLY A 31 -5.58 1.48 6.49
CA GLY A 31 -4.55 0.76 7.23
C GLY A 31 -3.65 -0.07 6.31
N TYR A 32 -2.34 0.05 6.50
CA TYR A 32 -1.34 -0.76 5.80
C TYR A 32 -0.49 -1.52 6.81
N ASP A 33 -0.52 -2.85 6.72
CA ASP A 33 0.43 -3.74 7.42
C ASP A 33 1.59 -4.06 6.49
N LEU A 34 2.74 -3.47 6.80
CA LEU A 34 3.95 -3.47 5.98
C LEU A 34 5.06 -4.24 6.71
N ALA A 35 4.90 -5.57 6.79
CA ALA A 35 5.90 -6.50 7.34
C ALA A 35 6.49 -6.04 8.69
N GLY A 36 5.63 -5.66 9.63
CA GLY A 36 6.03 -5.14 10.95
C GLY A 36 5.95 -3.61 11.08
N THR A 37 5.68 -2.88 10.00
CA THR A 37 5.33 -1.46 10.06
C THR A 37 3.82 -1.27 9.96
N ALA A 38 3.25 -0.64 10.98
CA ALA A 38 1.87 -0.18 10.97
C ALA A 38 1.82 1.22 10.38
N MET A 39 1.05 1.41 9.30
CA MET A 39 0.78 2.74 8.74
C MET A 39 -0.72 3.01 8.63
N ILE A 40 -1.15 4.17 9.10
CA ILE A 40 -2.48 4.72 8.81
C ILE A 40 -2.30 5.92 7.88
N ALA A 41 -2.94 5.88 6.71
CA ALA A 41 -3.14 7.05 5.87
C ALA A 41 -4.51 7.68 6.17
N VAL A 42 -4.54 9.00 6.32
CA VAL A 42 -5.74 9.77 6.63
C VAL A 42 -6.05 10.69 5.47
N TYR A 43 -7.26 10.56 4.94
CA TYR A 43 -7.78 11.41 3.87
C TYR A 43 -8.90 12.26 4.44
N ARG A 44 -8.65 13.56 4.62
CA ARG A 44 -9.60 14.53 5.17
C ARG A 44 -10.42 15.20 4.08
N TYR A 45 -11.20 14.40 3.33
CA TYR A 45 -12.13 14.89 2.30
C TYR A 45 -13.18 15.87 2.84
N ASP A 46 -13.42 15.84 4.15
CA ASP A 46 -14.30 16.75 4.88
C ASP A 46 -13.70 18.15 5.11
N LEU A 47 -12.37 18.29 5.11
CA LEU A 47 -11.69 19.56 5.33
C LEU A 47 -11.18 20.20 4.04
N GLU A 48 -10.73 19.37 3.10
CA GLU A 48 -10.05 19.83 1.89
C GLU A 48 -10.69 19.20 0.66
N SER A 49 -10.71 19.94 -0.44
CA SER A 49 -11.08 19.40 -1.75
C SER A 49 -9.87 18.71 -2.36
N ILE A 50 -9.57 17.52 -1.88
CA ILE A 50 -8.51 16.66 -2.42
C ILE A 50 -9.12 15.61 -3.36
N GLU A 51 -8.38 15.26 -4.41
CA GLU A 51 -8.75 14.18 -5.33
C GLU A 51 -8.83 12.82 -4.59
N PRO A 52 -9.66 11.87 -5.06
CA PRO A 52 -9.64 10.49 -4.58
C PRO A 52 -8.21 9.94 -4.56
N LEU A 53 -7.81 9.32 -3.44
CA LEU A 53 -6.44 8.86 -3.20
C LEU A 53 -5.35 9.93 -3.47
N ARG A 54 -5.65 11.22 -3.33
CA ARG A 54 -4.76 12.36 -3.67
C ARG A 54 -4.29 12.36 -5.14
N GLY A 55 -5.03 11.71 -6.03
CA GLY A 55 -4.68 11.58 -7.45
C GLY A 55 -3.60 10.53 -7.74
N GLU A 56 -3.24 9.68 -6.77
CA GLU A 56 -2.26 8.59 -6.96
C GLU A 56 -2.77 7.51 -7.94
N LEU A 57 -4.10 7.37 -8.05
CA LEU A 57 -4.79 6.46 -8.96
C LEU A 57 -5.67 7.27 -9.92
N ILE A 58 -5.51 7.03 -11.22
CA ILE A 58 -6.26 7.66 -12.31
C ILE A 58 -7.17 6.63 -12.99
N PRO A 59 -8.28 7.04 -13.64
CA PRO A 59 -9.21 6.12 -14.30
C PRO A 59 -8.55 5.15 -15.27
N GLU A 60 -7.54 5.60 -16.01
CA GLU A 60 -6.80 4.78 -16.98
C GLU A 60 -6.06 3.63 -16.31
N LYS A 61 -5.52 3.85 -15.10
CA LYS A 61 -4.89 2.77 -14.30
C LYS A 61 -5.93 1.75 -13.81
N ILE A 62 -7.16 2.17 -13.56
CA ILE A 62 -8.24 1.28 -13.10
C ILE A 62 -8.71 0.39 -14.24
N GLU A 63 -8.83 0.96 -15.44
CA GLU A 63 -9.15 0.21 -16.65
C GLU A 63 -8.05 -0.82 -16.94
N GLU A 64 -6.77 -0.40 -16.88
CA GLU A 64 -5.63 -1.31 -17.01
C GLU A 64 -5.67 -2.42 -15.94
N PHE A 65 -5.91 -2.05 -14.68
CA PHE A 65 -6.01 -3.00 -13.57
C PHE A 65 -7.15 -4.01 -13.76
N SER A 66 -8.30 -3.55 -14.26
CA SER A 66 -9.46 -4.41 -14.50
C SER A 66 -9.14 -5.47 -15.56
N GLY A 67 -8.46 -5.09 -16.64
CA GLY A 67 -7.99 -6.05 -17.65
C GLY A 67 -7.00 -7.08 -17.09
N VAL A 68 -6.08 -6.65 -16.21
CA VAL A 68 -5.14 -7.57 -15.54
C VAL A 68 -5.88 -8.51 -14.57
N GLN A 69 -6.89 -8.00 -13.86
CA GLN A 69 -7.71 -8.78 -12.93
C GLN A 69 -8.54 -9.83 -13.67
N ASP A 70 -9.11 -9.49 -14.83
CA ASP A 70 -9.86 -10.43 -15.67
C ASP A 70 -8.94 -11.51 -16.26
N ALA A 71 -7.77 -11.14 -16.76
CA ALA A 71 -6.76 -12.11 -17.21
C ALA A 71 -6.33 -13.07 -16.08
N TYR A 72 -6.24 -12.60 -14.84
CA TYR A 72 -5.99 -13.47 -13.70
C TYR A 72 -7.17 -14.42 -13.43
N ARG A 73 -8.41 -13.91 -13.42
CA ARG A 73 -9.62 -14.72 -13.19
C ARG A 73 -9.83 -15.78 -14.27
N GLU A 74 -9.47 -15.48 -15.51
CA GLU A 74 -9.54 -16.39 -16.65
C GLU A 74 -8.37 -17.39 -16.70
N GLY A 75 -7.39 -17.27 -15.79
CA GLY A 75 -6.23 -18.16 -15.71
C GLY A 75 -5.17 -17.89 -16.77
N VAL A 76 -5.24 -16.75 -17.45
CA VAL A 76 -4.27 -16.31 -18.46
C VAL A 76 -2.92 -15.96 -17.82
N ILE A 77 -2.96 -15.33 -16.65
CA ILE A 77 -1.76 -15.03 -15.85
C ILE A 77 -1.82 -15.74 -14.49
N SER A 78 -0.66 -16.07 -13.94
CA SER A 78 -0.57 -16.69 -12.61
C SER A 78 -0.87 -15.69 -11.48
N GLU A 79 -1.22 -16.20 -10.29
CA GLU A 79 -1.38 -15.36 -9.09
C GLU A 79 -0.11 -14.55 -8.77
N ALA A 80 1.07 -15.13 -8.98
CA ALA A 80 2.34 -14.42 -8.77
C ALA A 80 2.51 -13.25 -9.74
N ALA A 81 2.16 -13.45 -11.02
CA ALA A 81 2.17 -12.37 -12.02
C ALA A 81 1.15 -11.28 -11.68
N PHE A 82 -0.04 -11.65 -11.21
CA PHE A 82 -1.04 -10.70 -10.73
C PHE A 82 -0.53 -9.87 -9.55
N LEU A 83 0.06 -10.51 -8.54
CA LEU A 83 0.63 -9.83 -7.37
C LEU A 83 1.77 -8.89 -7.75
N ASP A 84 2.66 -9.30 -8.65
CA ASP A 84 3.74 -8.48 -9.19
C ASP A 84 3.21 -7.17 -9.81
N TYR A 85 2.07 -7.23 -10.52
CA TYR A 85 1.40 -6.05 -11.05
C TYR A 85 0.76 -5.19 -9.95
N VAL A 86 0.08 -5.81 -8.96
CA VAL A 86 -0.54 -5.08 -7.84
C VAL A 86 0.48 -4.21 -7.10
N TYR A 87 1.70 -4.70 -6.85
CA TYR A 87 2.74 -3.91 -6.19
C TYR A 87 3.29 -2.75 -7.04
N ASP A 88 3.27 -2.88 -8.37
CA ASP A 88 3.67 -1.79 -9.27
C ASP A 88 2.56 -0.74 -9.40
N ALA A 89 1.31 -1.18 -9.56
CA ALA A 89 0.15 -0.33 -9.71
C ALA A 89 -0.16 0.46 -8.43
N PHE A 90 0.02 -0.17 -7.27
CA PHE A 90 -0.26 0.40 -5.97
C PHE A 90 1.02 0.79 -5.22
N THR A 91 1.61 1.92 -5.63
CA THR A 91 2.72 2.53 -4.88
C THR A 91 2.27 3.24 -3.61
N GLY A 92 0.95 3.44 -3.42
CA GLY A 92 0.30 4.04 -2.24
C GLY A 92 0.91 5.36 -1.75
N PRO A 93 0.45 5.87 -0.58
CA PRO A 93 1.04 7.04 0.06
C PRO A 93 2.33 6.69 0.83
N ILE A 94 2.83 5.44 0.68
CA ILE A 94 3.98 4.96 1.43
C ILE A 94 5.22 5.60 0.84
N LYS A 95 5.87 6.48 1.59
CA LYS A 95 7.18 6.98 1.18
C LYS A 95 8.13 5.79 1.13
N PRO A 96 8.85 5.54 0.02
CA PRO A 96 9.64 4.34 -0.08
C PRO A 96 10.79 4.24 0.94
N LEU A 97 11.22 5.39 1.49
CA LEU A 97 12.18 5.44 2.60
C LEU A 97 11.59 5.03 3.96
N ASP A 98 10.28 4.89 4.08
CA ASP A 98 9.60 4.49 5.31
C ASP A 98 9.35 2.96 5.36
N VAL A 99 9.47 2.25 4.24
CA VAL A 99 9.31 0.78 4.11
C VAL A 99 10.46 0.04 4.80
N PRO A 100 10.27 -0.85 5.78
CA PRO A 100 11.36 -1.58 6.44
C PRO A 100 12.31 -2.28 5.46
N THR A 101 13.59 -2.36 5.83
CA THR A 101 14.62 -2.98 4.97
C THR A 101 14.30 -4.44 4.70
N GLU A 102 13.71 -5.13 5.67
CA GLU A 102 13.30 -6.53 5.60
C GLU A 102 12.23 -6.74 4.53
N GLN A 103 11.29 -5.79 4.40
CA GLN A 103 10.28 -5.86 3.37
C GLN A 103 10.88 -5.64 1.98
N LEU A 104 11.87 -4.74 1.86
CA LEU A 104 12.62 -4.57 0.61
C LEU A 104 13.40 -5.84 0.25
N GLU A 105 14.04 -6.48 1.24
CA GLU A 105 14.75 -7.74 1.07
C GLU A 105 13.80 -8.90 0.70
N GLU A 106 12.62 -8.97 1.31
CA GLU A 106 11.57 -9.93 0.98
C GLU A 106 11.12 -9.77 -0.47
N ILE A 107 10.84 -8.54 -0.91
CA ILE A 107 10.44 -8.26 -2.30
C ILE A 107 11.55 -8.68 -3.28
N LEU A 108 12.81 -8.36 -2.96
CA LEU A 108 13.96 -8.71 -3.80
C LEU A 108 14.24 -10.21 -3.85
N GLY A 109 14.04 -10.92 -2.74
CA GLY A 109 14.27 -12.35 -2.60
C GLY A 109 13.09 -13.22 -3.01
N ARG A 110 11.95 -12.61 -3.38
CA ARG A 110 10.72 -13.33 -3.71
C ARG A 110 10.89 -14.13 -5.01
N ASN A 111 10.69 -15.45 -4.89
CA ASN A 111 10.64 -16.36 -6.03
C ASN A 111 9.32 -16.20 -6.79
N ASP A 112 9.33 -16.50 -8.09
CA ASP A 112 8.17 -16.36 -9.00
C ASP A 112 6.98 -17.27 -8.62
N SER A 113 7.16 -18.22 -7.70
CA SER A 113 6.11 -19.09 -7.17
C SER A 113 5.62 -18.71 -5.76
N ASP A 114 6.26 -17.74 -5.10
CA ASP A 114 5.85 -17.34 -3.74
C ASP A 114 4.72 -16.32 -3.81
N ASN A 115 3.53 -16.72 -3.36
CA ASN A 115 2.33 -15.87 -3.29
C ASN A 115 2.10 -15.26 -1.90
N ARG A 116 3.02 -15.43 -0.94
CA ARG A 116 2.85 -14.99 0.45
C ARG A 116 3.50 -13.62 0.70
N THR A 117 3.03 -12.97 1.75
CA THR A 117 3.69 -11.83 2.39
C THR A 117 3.63 -12.04 3.88
N PHE A 118 4.76 -11.97 4.57
CA PHE A 118 4.80 -12.23 6.00
C PHE A 118 4.33 -11.00 6.79
N GLN A 119 3.15 -11.12 7.41
CA GLN A 119 2.62 -10.13 8.33
C GLN A 119 2.93 -10.53 9.78
N ILE A 120 3.27 -9.55 10.61
CA ILE A 120 3.51 -9.78 12.04
C ILE A 120 2.22 -9.41 12.78
N GLY A 121 1.61 -10.37 13.49
CA GLY A 121 0.32 -10.15 14.16
C GLY A 121 0.28 -8.95 15.13
N THR A 122 1.41 -8.55 15.70
CA THR A 122 1.53 -7.35 16.56
C THR A 122 1.25 -6.04 15.82
N THR A 123 1.43 -5.99 14.49
CA THR A 123 1.14 -4.83 13.66
C THR A 123 -0.36 -4.52 13.64
N SER A 124 -1.22 -5.54 13.66
CA SER A 124 -2.68 -5.38 13.65
C SER A 124 -3.22 -4.64 14.89
N THR A 125 -2.69 -4.94 16.08
CA THR A 125 -3.06 -4.25 17.33
C THR A 125 -2.66 -2.78 17.28
N VAL A 126 -1.48 -2.49 16.74
CA VAL A 126 -0.98 -1.13 16.60
C VAL A 126 -1.81 -0.35 15.59
N LEU A 127 -2.12 -0.94 14.42
CA LEU A 127 -3.04 -0.35 13.44
C LEU A 127 -4.39 0.01 14.07
N SER A 128 -4.96 -0.89 14.86
CA SER A 128 -6.23 -0.65 15.56
C SER A 128 -6.14 0.53 16.53
N ALA A 129 -5.09 0.59 17.33
CA ALA A 129 -4.87 1.70 18.27
C ALA A 129 -4.69 3.05 17.54
N LEU A 130 -3.91 3.07 16.46
CA LEU A 130 -3.68 4.26 15.64
C LEU A 130 -4.97 4.72 14.95
N ALA A 131 -5.76 3.79 14.43
CA ALA A 131 -7.05 4.09 13.80
C ALA A 131 -8.03 4.68 14.81
N VAL A 132 -8.17 4.08 16.00
CA VAL A 132 -9.04 4.60 17.06
C VAL A 132 -8.63 6.00 17.51
N GLU A 133 -7.35 6.26 17.73
CA GLU A 133 -6.87 7.60 18.11
C GLU A 133 -7.07 8.62 16.99
N ALA A 134 -6.80 8.26 15.73
CA ALA A 134 -7.07 9.14 14.59
C ALA A 134 -8.57 9.46 14.47
N MET A 135 -9.44 8.46 14.64
CA MET A 135 -10.89 8.66 14.65
C MET A 135 -11.33 9.57 15.80
N ARG A 136 -10.84 9.34 17.02
CA ARG A 136 -11.12 10.18 18.19
C ARG A 136 -10.78 11.63 17.88
N ARG A 137 -9.56 11.90 17.40
CA ARG A 137 -9.10 13.25 17.04
C ARG A 137 -10.00 13.90 15.99
N ILE A 138 -10.36 13.17 14.93
CA ILE A 138 -11.27 13.68 13.90
C ILE A 138 -12.62 14.07 14.50
N LEU A 139 -13.20 13.21 15.36
CA LEU A 139 -14.51 13.46 15.98
C LEU A 139 -14.52 14.70 16.89
N VAL A 140 -13.42 14.99 17.57
CA VAL A 140 -13.31 16.17 18.45
C VAL A 140 -12.76 17.41 17.74
N GLY A 141 -12.51 17.35 16.43
CA GLY A 141 -11.98 18.48 15.65
C GLY A 141 -10.49 18.75 15.85
N GLU A 142 -9.74 17.81 16.43
CA GLU A 142 -8.29 17.90 16.56
C GLU A 142 -7.59 17.66 15.21
N LYS A 143 -6.38 18.22 15.06
CA LYS A 143 -5.52 17.95 13.91
C LYS A 143 -5.00 16.51 13.96
N VAL A 144 -5.07 15.84 12.81
CA VAL A 144 -4.50 14.51 12.58
C VAL A 144 -3.50 14.63 11.44
N ARG A 145 -2.39 13.88 11.54
CA ARG A 145 -1.41 13.81 10.45
C ARG A 145 -1.99 12.99 9.29
N ASP A 146 -1.64 13.39 8.08
CA ASP A 146 -1.98 12.71 6.83
C ASP A 146 -1.47 11.26 6.76
N THR A 147 -0.34 11.00 7.43
CA THR A 147 0.26 9.67 7.55
C THR A 147 0.78 9.49 8.98
N ILE A 148 0.41 8.38 9.60
CA ILE A 148 0.87 7.96 10.92
C ILE A 148 1.56 6.61 10.75
N LEU A 149 2.85 6.52 11.09
CA LEU A 149 3.68 5.34 10.85
C LEU A 149 4.39 4.90 12.13
N VAL A 150 4.38 3.59 12.37
CA VAL A 150 5.07 2.93 13.47
C VAL A 150 5.80 1.71 12.93
N ASP A 151 7.11 1.81 12.79
CA ASP A 151 8.00 0.70 12.47
C ASP A 151 8.30 -0.09 13.75
N LEU A 152 7.56 -1.18 13.99
CA LEU A 152 7.72 -1.99 15.20
C LEU A 152 9.13 -2.60 15.31
N PRO A 153 9.72 -3.17 14.24
CA PRO A 153 11.12 -3.58 14.26
C PRO A 153 12.05 -2.49 14.81
N SER A 154 11.93 -1.24 14.35
CA SER A 154 12.81 -0.16 14.81
C SER A 154 12.62 0.21 16.29
N VAL A 155 11.41 0.03 16.82
CA VAL A 155 11.03 0.31 18.21
C VAL A 155 11.52 -0.79 19.15
N VAL A 156 11.47 -2.05 18.70
CA VAL A 156 11.81 -3.22 19.53
C VAL A 156 13.29 -3.59 19.43
N ARG A 157 13.95 -3.30 18.30
CA ARG A 157 15.38 -3.60 18.10
C ARG A 157 16.28 -2.66 18.90
N ARG A 158 17.44 -3.17 19.29
CA ARG A 158 18.51 -2.33 19.84
C ARG A 158 18.96 -1.34 18.77
N LYS A 159 19.18 -0.07 19.12
CA LYS A 159 19.59 0.99 18.18
C LYS A 159 20.78 0.60 17.28
N SER A 160 21.73 -0.19 17.79
CA SER A 160 22.90 -0.67 17.04
C SER A 160 22.57 -1.67 15.92
N SER A 161 21.37 -2.26 15.94
CA SER A 161 20.90 -3.24 14.95
C SER A 161 19.92 -2.65 13.93
N ASN A 162 19.56 -1.37 14.04
CA ASN A 162 18.72 -0.71 13.05
C ASN A 162 19.56 -0.33 11.82
N PRO A 163 19.15 -0.75 10.61
CA PRO A 163 19.84 -0.38 9.38
C PRO A 163 19.81 1.15 9.17
N ASN A 164 20.97 1.74 8.87
CA ASN A 164 21.07 3.17 8.56
C ASN A 164 20.38 3.46 7.20
N VAL A 165 19.72 4.61 7.09
CA VAL A 165 19.14 5.17 5.85
C VAL A 165 20.08 5.05 4.64
N LEU A 166 21.39 5.29 4.83
CA LEU A 166 22.38 5.16 3.74
C LEU A 166 22.48 3.74 3.18
N LYS A 167 22.26 2.70 4.00
CA LYS A 167 22.23 1.30 3.55
C LYS A 167 20.91 0.93 2.86
N LYS A 168 19.85 1.70 3.10
CA LYS A 168 18.50 1.47 2.58
C LYS A 168 18.34 1.98 1.15
N ILE A 169 19.02 3.08 0.78
CA ILE A 169 18.91 3.69 -0.54
C ILE A 169 19.26 2.71 -1.69
N PRO A 170 20.38 1.95 -1.65
CA PRO A 170 20.68 0.98 -2.71
C PRO A 170 19.63 -0.15 -2.81
N LEU A 171 19.11 -0.61 -1.67
CA LEU A 171 18.07 -1.64 -1.60
C LEU A 171 16.76 -1.13 -2.19
N LEU A 172 16.37 0.09 -1.85
CA LEU A 172 15.18 0.74 -2.40
C LEU A 172 15.28 0.86 -3.92
N MET A 173 16.40 1.36 -4.45
CA MET A 173 16.60 1.51 -5.89
C MET A 173 16.49 0.18 -6.63
N ARG A 174 17.09 -0.88 -6.09
CA ARG A 174 16.97 -2.24 -6.65
C ARG A 174 15.52 -2.73 -6.62
N THR A 175 14.81 -2.48 -5.53
CA THR A 175 13.41 -2.90 -5.35
C THR A 175 12.52 -2.22 -6.38
N LEU A 176 12.62 -0.90 -6.54
CA LEU A 176 11.85 -0.14 -7.53
C LEU A 176 12.14 -0.61 -8.97
N MET A 177 13.39 -0.91 -9.31
CA MET A 177 13.74 -1.48 -10.63
C MET A 177 13.10 -2.86 -10.83
N VAL A 178 13.11 -3.72 -9.81
CA VAL A 178 12.54 -5.06 -9.88
C VAL A 178 11.02 -5.00 -10.03
N LEU A 179 10.34 -4.17 -9.25
CA LEU A 179 8.89 -3.96 -9.35
C LEU A 179 8.48 -3.44 -10.72
N LYS A 180 9.15 -2.38 -11.22
CA LYS A 180 8.87 -1.84 -12.55
C LYS A 180 9.06 -2.88 -13.65
N LYS A 181 10.18 -3.63 -13.61
CA LYS A 181 10.46 -4.69 -14.59
C LYS A 181 9.41 -5.81 -14.52
N ARG A 182 8.93 -6.15 -13.33
CA ARG A 182 7.88 -7.14 -13.10
C ARG A 182 6.55 -6.68 -13.69
N GLY A 183 6.12 -5.45 -13.37
CA GLY A 183 4.93 -4.83 -13.95
C GLY A 183 4.98 -4.79 -15.49
N GLU A 184 6.11 -4.34 -16.08
CA GLU A 184 6.30 -4.30 -17.54
C GLU A 184 6.21 -5.70 -18.19
N ARG A 185 6.70 -6.76 -17.52
CA ARG A 185 6.54 -8.13 -18.03
C ARG A 185 5.09 -8.56 -18.09
N VAL A 186 4.30 -8.26 -17.05
CA VAL A 186 2.87 -8.59 -17.02
C VAL A 186 2.13 -7.85 -18.13
N LYS A 187 2.37 -6.53 -18.28
CA LYS A 187 1.80 -5.73 -19.38
C LYS A 187 2.14 -6.32 -20.75
N LYS A 188 3.37 -6.77 -20.94
CA LYS A 188 3.79 -7.43 -22.19
C LYS A 188 3.09 -8.76 -22.42
N MET A 189 2.91 -9.59 -21.39
CA MET A 189 2.16 -10.84 -21.51
C MET A 189 0.73 -10.59 -21.98
N LEU A 190 0.10 -9.50 -21.52
CA LEU A 190 -1.25 -9.13 -21.93
C LEU A 190 -1.31 -8.54 -23.35
N SER A 191 -0.25 -7.89 -23.84
CA SER A 191 -0.20 -7.39 -25.21
C SER A 191 0.08 -8.46 -26.27
N ASP A 192 0.63 -9.60 -25.85
CA ASP A 192 1.00 -10.72 -26.72
C ASP A 192 -0.16 -11.75 -26.87
N ILE A 193 -1.34 -11.46 -26.32
CA ILE A 193 -2.58 -12.27 -26.31
C ILE A 193 -3.66 -11.55 -27.11
#